data_AF-A0A0A9W8A8-F1
#
_entry.id   AF-A0A0A9W8A8-F1
#
_cell.length_a   1.000
_cell.length_b   1.000
_cell.length_c   1.000
_cell.angle_alpha   90.00
_cell.angle_beta   90.00
_cell.angle_gamma   90.00
#
_symmetry.space_group_name_H-M   'P 1'
#
loop_
_entity.id
_entity.type
_entity.pdbx_description
1 polymer ?
#
loop_
_entity_poly.entity_id
_entity_poly.type
_entity_poly.pdbx_seq_one_letter_code
_entity_poly.pdbx_strand_id
1 'polypeptide(L)'
;KFEVDSGAGFSFIPRDQFHNLKISAPLQSSTVIFRSYTGDVFRPDGYVNVNVGYNGKTSTEQLYVVPEEYDALLGRIWIRHLGINLQDIDSKISKTSKILQIQPLDT
;
A
#
# COMPACT_ATOMS: atom_id res chain seq x y z
N LYS A 1 -7.96 -4.28 6.37
CA LYS A 1 -6.99 -5.26 5.79
C LYS A 1 -6.42 -4.60 4.55
N PHE A 2 -5.12 -4.75 4.25
CA PHE A 2 -4.49 -4.17 3.06
C PHE A 2 -4.25 -5.23 1.98
N GLU A 3 -4.45 -4.85 0.72
CA GLU A 3 -3.80 -5.48 -0.43
C GLU A 3 -2.36 -4.97 -0.51
N VAL A 4 -1.40 -5.87 -0.71
CA VAL A 4 0.03 -5.51 -0.77
C VAL A 4 0.43 -5.39 -2.22
N ASP A 5 0.64 -4.16 -2.68
CA ASP A 5 1.01 -3.89 -4.06
C ASP A 5 2.41 -3.26 -4.10
N SER A 6 3.38 -4.09 -4.49
CA SER A 6 4.76 -3.63 -4.67
C SER A 6 4.92 -2.72 -5.89
N GLY A 7 3.95 -2.63 -6.80
CA GLY A 7 3.89 -1.73 -7.95
C GLY A 7 3.49 -0.30 -7.57
N ALA A 8 2.60 -0.14 -6.59
CA ALA A 8 2.15 1.16 -6.09
C ALA A 8 3.22 1.91 -5.29
N GLY A 9 3.23 3.24 -5.41
CA GLY A 9 4.14 4.11 -4.65
C GLY A 9 3.70 4.29 -3.19
N PHE A 10 2.47 4.77 -3.01
CA PHE A 10 1.90 5.16 -1.72
C PHE A 10 0.87 4.14 -1.23
N SER A 11 0.63 4.16 0.08
CA SER A 11 -0.45 3.42 0.72
C SER A 11 -1.68 4.30 0.87
N PHE A 12 -2.86 3.72 0.70
CA PHE A 12 -4.13 4.41 0.90
C PHE A 12 -5.18 3.51 1.54
N ILE A 13 -6.17 4.12 2.18
CA ILE A 13 -7.37 3.45 2.66
C ILE A 13 -8.63 4.17 2.20
N PRO A 14 -9.75 3.44 2.09
CA PRO A 14 -11.06 4.03 1.79
C PRO A 14 -11.54 4.93 2.94
N ARG A 15 -12.31 5.96 2.60
CA ARG A 15 -12.79 6.99 3.55
C ARG A 15 -13.58 6.40 4.72
N ASP A 16 -14.44 5.42 4.48
CA ASP A 16 -15.21 4.73 5.51
C ASP A 16 -14.28 3.99 6.49
N GLN A 17 -13.23 3.31 6.00
CA GLN A 17 -12.22 2.68 6.83
C GLN A 17 -11.44 3.72 7.65
N PHE A 18 -11.11 4.87 7.06
CA PHE A 18 -10.44 5.97 7.78
C PHE A 18 -11.31 6.47 8.95
N HIS A 19 -12.61 6.68 8.73
CA HIS A 19 -13.54 7.07 9.79
C HIS A 19 -13.64 6.02 10.90
N ASN A 20 -13.63 4.73 10.53
CA ASN A 20 -13.68 3.61 11.49
C ASN A 20 -12.42 3.51 12.35
N LEU A 21 -11.26 3.94 11.86
CA LEU A 21 -10.02 4.00 12.63
C LEU A 21 -10.02 5.10 13.71
N LYS A 22 -11.00 6.02 13.69
CA LYS A 22 -11.12 7.14 14.65
C LYS A 22 -9.85 7.97 14.76
N ILE A 23 -9.13 8.15 13.65
CA ILE A 23 -7.97 9.02 13.58
C ILE A 23 -8.47 10.46 13.70
N SER A 24 -8.05 11.17 14.75
CA SER A 24 -8.53 12.52 15.05
C SER A 24 -7.79 13.62 14.27
N ALA A 25 -6.73 13.27 13.54
CA ALA A 25 -5.93 14.23 12.79
C ALA A 25 -6.66 14.66 11.50
N PRO A 26 -6.70 15.96 11.18
CA PRO A 26 -7.31 16.45 9.96
C PRO A 26 -6.51 16.02 8.73
N LEU A 27 -7.21 15.78 7.62
CA LEU A 27 -6.56 15.48 6.35
C LEU A 27 -5.82 16.71 5.82
N GLN A 28 -4.59 16.48 5.36
CA GLN A 28 -3.75 17.44 4.66
C GLN A 28 -4.05 17.38 3.16
N SER A 29 -4.03 18.54 2.50
CA SER A 29 -4.22 18.65 1.05
C SER A 29 -3.13 17.91 0.29
N SER A 30 -3.49 17.19 -0.77
CA SER A 30 -2.52 16.51 -1.64
C SER A 30 -2.60 16.99 -3.09
N THR A 31 -1.45 17.00 -3.76
CA THR A 31 -1.32 17.13 -5.22
C THR A 31 -1.17 15.77 -5.91
N VAL A 32 -1.13 14.68 -5.15
CA VAL A 32 -1.01 13.31 -5.69
C VAL A 32 -2.29 12.91 -6.41
N ILE A 33 -2.10 12.24 -7.54
CA ILE A 33 -3.16 11.64 -8.35
C ILE A 33 -2.80 10.17 -8.52
N PHE A 34 -3.76 9.30 -8.21
CA PHE A 34 -3.60 7.86 -8.38
C PHE A 34 -4.08 7.42 -9.76
N ARG A 35 -3.41 6.40 -10.30
CA ARG A 35 -3.78 5.73 -11.55
C ARG A 35 -3.85 4.23 -11.29
N SER A 36 -4.99 3.62 -11.59
CA SER A 36 -5.16 2.16 -11.52
C SER A 36 -4.41 1.48 -12.68
N TYR A 37 -4.25 0.17 -12.58
CA TYR A 37 -3.69 -0.64 -13.67
C TYR A 37 -4.51 -0.55 -14.96
N THR A 38 -5.85 -0.47 -14.85
CA THR A 38 -6.79 -0.29 -15.97
C THR A 38 -6.77 1.10 -16.58
N GLY A 39 -6.03 2.04 -15.97
CA GLY A 39 -5.84 3.39 -16.46
C GLY A 39 -6.77 4.43 -15.82
N ASP A 40 -7.69 4.01 -14.96
CA ASP A 40 -8.59 4.90 -14.21
C ASP A 40 -7.80 5.83 -13.30
N VAL A 41 -8.23 7.10 -13.25
CA VAL A 41 -7.53 8.14 -12.51
C VAL A 41 -8.42 8.67 -11.41
N PHE A 42 -7.88 8.76 -10.20
CA PHE A 42 -8.63 9.25 -9.05
C PHE A 42 -7.76 10.09 -8.11
N ARG A 43 -8.44 10.91 -7.31
CA ARG A 43 -7.80 11.82 -6.36
C ARG A 43 -8.10 11.37 -4.94
N PRO A 44 -7.12 11.43 -4.02
CA PRO A 44 -7.40 11.28 -2.61
C PRO A 44 -8.16 12.51 -2.08
N ASP A 45 -8.93 12.31 -1.01
CA ASP A 45 -9.49 13.40 -0.21
C ASP A 45 -8.38 14.19 0.49
N GLY A 46 -7.26 13.52 0.77
CA GLY A 46 -6.08 14.07 1.40
C GLY A 46 -5.21 12.96 1.96
N TYR A 47 -4.29 13.32 2.84
CA TYR A 47 -3.47 12.37 3.58
C TYR A 47 -3.30 12.77 5.04
N VAL A 48 -2.89 11.81 5.85
CA VAL A 48 -2.49 12.01 7.23
C VAL A 48 -1.15 11.33 7.49
N ASN A 49 -0.34 11.89 8.38
CA ASN A 49 0.87 11.20 8.86
C ASN A 49 0.48 10.28 10.02
N VAL A 50 0.81 8.99 9.90
CA VAL A 50 0.48 7.95 10.88
C VAL A 50 1.73 7.22 11.33
N ASN A 51 1.76 6.78 12.58
CA ASN A 51 2.76 5.83 13.05
C ASN A 51 2.28 4.41 12.72
N VAL A 52 3.06 3.72 11.90
CA VAL A 52 2.78 2.35 11.45
C VAL A 52 3.80 1.40 12.01
N GLY A 53 3.39 0.18 12.34
CA GLY A 53 4.23 -0.84 12.92
C GLY A 53 4.06 -2.20 12.24
N TYR A 54 5.17 -2.89 12.00
CA TYR A 54 5.19 -4.26 11.48
C TYR A 54 6.44 -5.00 11.97
N ASN A 55 6.26 -6.21 12.52
CA ASN A 55 7.36 -7.06 13.03
C ASN A 55 8.38 -6.30 13.91
N GLY A 56 7.91 -5.49 14.85
CA GLY A 56 8.76 -4.72 15.78
C GLY A 56 9.46 -3.51 15.16
N LYS A 57 9.28 -3.24 13.86
CA LYS A 57 9.70 -2.00 13.20
C LYS A 57 8.56 -1.01 13.18
N THR A 58 8.88 0.26 13.37
CA THR A 58 7.94 1.37 13.31
C THR A 58 8.43 2.44 12.34
N SER A 59 7.51 3.10 11.65
CA SER A 59 7.81 4.26 10.82
C SER A 59 6.67 5.28 10.89
N THR A 60 7.00 6.55 10.64
CA THR A 60 5.98 7.59 10.42
C THR A 60 5.81 7.76 8.92
N GLU A 61 4.60 7.52 8.43
CA GLU A 61 4.33 7.48 7.00
C GLU A 61 3.06 8.25 6.64
N GLN A 62 2.99 8.67 5.39
CA GLN A 62 1.75 9.18 4.81
C GLN A 62 0.78 8.03 4.55
N LEU A 63 -0.46 8.22 4.99
CA LEU A 63 -1.62 7.41 4.65
C LEU A 63 -2.62 8.27 3.90
N TYR A 64 -2.86 7.93 2.65
CA TYR A 64 -3.82 8.63 1.82
C TYR A 64 -5.23 8.12 2.08
N VAL A 65 -6.20 9.02 2.05
CA VAL A 65 -7.62 8.67 2.13
C VAL A 65 -8.25 8.87 0.77
N VAL A 66 -8.90 7.82 0.27
CA VAL A 66 -9.49 7.79 -1.07
C VAL A 66 -10.99 7.51 -1.00
N PRO A 67 -11.74 7.71 -2.09
CA PRO A 67 -13.15 7.32 -2.16
C PRO A 67 -13.41 5.85 -1.79
N GLU A 68 -14.65 5.55 -1.43
CA GLU A 68 -15.06 4.28 -0.78
C GLU A 68 -15.07 3.09 -1.73
N GLU A 69 -15.07 3.32 -3.04
CA GLU A 69 -15.07 2.30 -4.08
C GLU A 69 -13.72 1.58 -4.27
N TYR A 70 -12.66 2.03 -3.60
CA TYR A 70 -11.34 1.43 -3.69
C TYR A 70 -11.07 0.46 -2.54
N ASP A 71 -10.17 -0.49 -2.75
CA ASP A 71 -9.67 -1.35 -1.68
C ASP A 71 -8.44 -0.72 -0.99
N ALA A 72 -8.28 -0.98 0.30
CA ALA A 72 -7.11 -0.51 1.04
C ALA A 72 -5.82 -1.13 0.47
N LEU A 73 -4.85 -0.29 0.10
CA LEU A 73 -3.63 -0.69 -0.58
C LEU A 73 -2.39 -0.27 0.21
N LEU A 74 -1.43 -1.20 0.36
CA LEU A 74 -0.14 -0.99 0.97
C LEU A 74 0.92 -0.89 -0.12
N GLY A 75 1.46 0.30 -0.30
CA GLY A 75 2.43 0.62 -1.35
C GLY A 75 3.88 0.42 -0.92
N ARG A 76 4.76 0.54 -1.91
CA ARG A 76 6.18 0.20 -1.81
C ARG A 76 6.99 1.05 -0.84
N ILE A 77 6.56 2.27 -0.51
CA ILE A 77 7.21 3.07 0.55
C ILE A 77 7.10 2.34 1.90
N TRP A 78 5.88 1.95 2.30
CA TRP A 78 5.68 1.21 3.55
C TRP A 78 6.37 -0.15 3.51
N ILE A 79 6.32 -0.86 2.37
CA ILE A 79 7.02 -2.15 2.20
C ILE A 79 8.50 -2.00 2.56
N ARG A 80 9.16 -0.98 2.02
CA ARG A 80 10.59 -0.74 2.24
C ARG A 80 10.90 -0.29 3.66
N HIS A 81 10.20 0.71 4.17
CA HIS A 81 10.52 1.31 5.48
C HIS A 81 10.19 0.37 6.64
N LEU A 82 9.12 -0.42 6.52
CA LEU A 82 8.79 -1.45 7.51
C LEU A 82 9.57 -2.76 7.30
N GLY A 83 10.40 -2.86 6.26
CA GLY A 83 11.15 -4.07 5.94
C GLY A 83 10.26 -5.29 5.73
N ILE A 84 9.11 -5.09 5.08
CA ILE A 84 8.18 -6.15 4.75
C ILE A 84 8.82 -7.04 3.69
N ASN A 85 9.07 -8.30 4.05
CA ASN A 85 9.52 -9.31 3.11
C ASN A 85 8.33 -9.86 2.32
N LEU A 86 8.28 -9.54 1.02
CA LEU A 86 7.20 -9.99 0.14
C LEU A 86 7.18 -11.52 -0.03
N GLN A 87 8.33 -12.20 0.10
CA GLN A 87 8.37 -13.68 0.04
C GLN A 87 7.68 -14.31 1.26
N ASP A 88 7.74 -13.65 2.42
CA ASP A 88 7.07 -14.11 3.64
C ASP A 88 5.56 -13.85 3.59
N ILE A 89 5.14 -12.83 2.83
CA ILE A 89 3.73 -12.57 2.54
C ILE A 89 3.24 -13.60 1.52
N ASP A 90 3.98 -13.79 0.43
CA ASP A 90 3.62 -14.71 -0.63
C ASP A 90 3.59 -16.15 -0.12
N SER A 91 4.53 -16.61 0.70
CA SER A 91 4.50 -17.96 1.30
C SER A 91 3.33 -18.20 2.28
N LYS A 92 2.77 -17.14 2.88
CA LYS A 92 1.55 -17.22 3.69
C LYS A 92 0.28 -17.23 2.84
N ILE A 93 0.32 -16.62 1.64
CA ILE A 93 -0.78 -16.59 0.66
C ILE A 93 -0.74 -17.84 -0.24
N SER A 94 0.45 -18.32 -0.55
CA SER A 94 0.78 -19.38 -1.49
C SER A 94 1.09 -20.67 -0.75
N LYS A 95 0.02 -21.40 -0.44
CA LYS A 95 0.07 -22.87 -0.50
C LYS A 95 -0.02 -23.39 -1.95
N THR A 96 0.16 -22.54 -2.98
CA THR A 96 0.01 -22.97 -4.38
C THR A 96 0.92 -22.16 -5.33
N SER A 97 1.99 -22.84 -5.77
CA SER A 97 2.76 -22.66 -7.02
C SER A 97 3.82 -21.54 -7.13
N LYS A 98 5.09 -21.95 -6.98
CA LYS A 98 6.24 -21.40 -7.75
C LYS A 98 5.96 -21.60 -9.26
N ILE A 99 6.45 -20.79 -10.21
CA ILE A 99 7.85 -20.66 -10.62
C ILE A 99 8.00 -19.42 -11.54
N LEU A 100 9.08 -18.66 -11.39
CA LEU A 100 9.74 -17.99 -12.52
C LEU A 100 11.17 -18.54 -12.64
N GLN A 101 11.51 -19.04 -13.83
CA GLN A 101 12.89 -19.39 -14.22
C GLN A 101 13.29 -18.49 -15.38
N ILE A 102 14.43 -17.83 -15.24
CA ILE A 102 15.05 -17.01 -16.29
C ILE A 102 16.41 -17.64 -16.59
N GLN A 103 16.69 -17.85 -17.88
CA GLN A 103 17.96 -18.36 -18.40
C GLN A 103 18.77 -17.22 -19.04
N PRO A 104 20.12 -17.33 -19.13
CA PRO A 104 20.99 -16.26 -19.58
C PRO A 104 20.83 -15.90 -21.06
N LEU A 105 21.32 -14.71 -21.43
CA LEU A 105 21.62 -14.40 -22.83
C LEU A 105 23.01 -14.98 -23.13
N ASP A 106 23.07 -16.09 -23.87
CA ASP A 106 24.34 -16.61 -24.37
C ASP A 106 24.91 -15.63 -25.40
N THR A 107 26.12 -15.13 -25.17
CA THR A 107 26.97 -14.53 -26.21
C THR A 107 28.40 -15.00 -26.03
#